data_AF-A0A1G8I243-F1
#
_entry.id   AF-A0A1G8I243-F1
#
_cell.length_a   1.000
_cell.length_b   1.000
_cell.length_c   1.000
_cell.angle_alpha   90.00
_cell.angle_beta   90.00
_cell.angle_gamma   90.00
#
_symmetry.space_group_name_H-M   'P 1'
#
loop_
_entity.id
_entity.type
_entity.pdbx_description
1 polymer ?
#
loop_
_entity_poly.entity_id
_entity_poly.type
_entity_poly.pdbx_seq_one_letter_code
_entity_poly.pdbx_strand_id
1 'polypeptide(L)'
;MTMLSRDLVAKALSVDADSLPPGDLPLDRLAQRLLGYLRDTADDDPSEEALRDHPDAWTYALSDALCETHPDIAFELVRDLIRICATPDDIALVAAGPLEDLIVQHGPDLIAAIEQEAAGSARFRFALSGVWQRDANPFVWARIEAARADGPDLDAGDPLPPA
;
A
#
# COMPACT_ATOMS: atom_id res chain seq x y z
N MET A 1 -0.47 -0.14 17.91
CA MET A 1 -0.22 0.90 16.90
C MET A 1 1.25 0.82 16.57
N THR A 2 1.57 0.40 15.35
CA THR A 2 2.95 0.21 14.90
C THR A 2 3.63 1.57 14.79
N MET A 3 4.87 1.66 15.27
CA MET A 3 5.67 2.87 15.29
C MET A 3 6.94 2.61 14.48
N LEU A 4 7.22 3.48 13.52
CA LEU A 4 8.45 3.46 12.75
C LEU A 4 9.49 4.29 13.50
N SER A 5 10.61 3.66 13.87
CA SER A 5 11.65 4.37 14.60
C SER A 5 12.20 5.52 13.77
N ARG A 6 12.58 6.62 14.42
CA ARG A 6 13.21 7.76 13.72
C ARG A 6 14.41 7.34 12.88
N ASP A 7 15.20 6.38 13.37
CA ASP A 7 16.38 5.85 12.67
C ASP A 7 16.00 5.03 11.43
N LEU A 8 14.91 4.25 11.50
CA LEU A 8 14.37 3.53 10.35
C LEU A 8 13.96 4.52 9.26
N VAL A 9 13.20 5.55 9.63
CA VAL A 9 12.73 6.58 8.68
C VAL A 9 13.91 7.32 8.05
N ALA A 10 14.89 7.72 8.86
CA ALA A 10 16.10 8.39 8.39
C ALA A 10 16.88 7.53 7.39
N LYS A 11 17.06 6.25 7.71
CA LYS A 11 17.74 5.28 6.83
C LYS A 11 16.97 5.07 5.53
N ALA A 12 15.66 4.86 5.60
CA ALA A 12 14.81 4.64 4.42
C ALA A 12 14.83 5.85 3.47
N LEU A 13 14.79 7.07 4.02
CA LEU A 13 14.81 8.31 3.24
C LEU A 13 16.24 8.80 2.90
N SER A 14 17.27 8.09 3.35
CA SER A 14 18.69 8.48 3.19
C SER A 14 18.98 9.91 3.69
N VAL A 15 18.42 10.28 4.84
CA VAL A 15 18.64 11.58 5.51
C VAL A 15 19.25 11.39 6.90
N ASP A 16 19.77 12.48 7.47
CA ASP A 16 20.23 12.49 8.86
C ASP A 16 19.02 12.40 9.82
N ALA A 17 19.07 11.52 10.82
CA ALA A 17 18.01 11.39 11.82
C ALA A 17 17.76 12.68 12.61
N ASP A 18 18.78 13.54 12.77
CA ASP A 18 18.65 14.83 13.43
C ASP A 18 18.00 15.90 12.56
N SER A 19 17.81 15.64 11.26
CA SER A 19 17.01 16.48 10.37
C SER A 19 15.50 16.18 10.45
N LEU A 20 15.13 15.04 11.05
CA LEU A 20 13.73 14.65 11.23
C LEU A 20 13.12 15.24 12.51
N PRO A 21 11.79 15.46 12.54
CA PRO A 21 11.08 15.78 13.77
C PRO A 21 11.37 14.77 14.89
N PRO A 22 11.37 15.20 16.17
CA PRO A 22 11.60 14.30 17.28
C PRO A 22 10.46 13.29 17.42
N GLY A 23 10.81 12.06 17.78
CA GLY A 23 9.88 10.96 18.02
C GLY A 23 9.76 9.98 16.85
N ASP A 24 9.15 8.84 17.14
CA ASP A 24 8.85 7.81 16.16
C ASP A 24 7.61 8.17 15.34
N LEU A 25 7.54 7.73 14.09
CA LEU A 25 6.43 7.99 13.18
C LEU A 25 5.34 6.91 13.35
N PRO A 26 4.11 7.25 13.75
CA PRO A 26 3.01 6.30 13.75
C PRO A 26 2.69 5.79 12.33
N LEU A 27 2.48 4.49 12.17
CA LEU A 27 2.21 3.88 10.85
C LEU A 27 0.87 4.37 10.26
N ASP A 28 -0.14 4.60 11.11
CA ASP A 28 -1.44 5.15 10.71
C ASP A 28 -1.32 6.59 10.19
N ARG A 29 -0.40 7.38 10.77
CA ARG A 29 -0.08 8.72 10.27
C ARG A 29 0.61 8.65 8.90
N LEU A 30 1.49 7.67 8.67
CA LEU A 30 2.05 7.43 7.35
C LEU A 30 0.95 7.07 6.35
N ALA A 31 0.06 6.13 6.69
CA ALA A 31 -1.07 5.74 5.83
C ALA A 31 -1.93 6.94 5.41
N GLN A 32 -2.31 7.79 6.36
CA GLN A 32 -3.12 8.98 6.07
C GLN A 32 -2.45 9.95 5.09
N ARG A 33 -1.15 10.19 5.28
CA ARG A 33 -0.39 11.11 4.43
C ARG A 33 -0.11 10.53 3.05
N LEU A 34 0.19 9.24 2.98
CA LEU A 34 0.38 8.51 1.73
C LEU A 34 -0.90 8.47 0.91
N LEU A 35 -2.07 8.21 1.51
CA LEU A 35 -3.33 8.27 0.79
C LEU A 35 -3.62 9.68 0.23
N GLY A 36 -3.28 10.73 0.99
CA GLY A 36 -3.34 12.11 0.50
C GLY A 36 -2.47 12.32 -0.74
N TYR A 37 -1.19 11.93 -0.66
CA TYR A 37 -0.26 11.97 -1.79
C TYR A 37 -0.79 11.23 -3.02
N LEU A 38 -1.29 9.99 -2.86
CA LEU A 38 -1.80 9.19 -3.96
C LEU A 38 -3.00 9.85 -4.66
N ARG A 39 -3.90 10.47 -3.91
CA ARG A 39 -5.04 11.21 -4.47
C ARG A 39 -4.59 12.44 -5.24
N ASP A 40 -3.81 13.30 -4.58
CA ASP A 40 -3.39 14.58 -5.13
C ASP A 40 -2.60 14.38 -6.44
N THR A 41 -1.78 13.34 -6.50
CA THR A 41 -0.96 13.01 -7.68
C THR A 41 -1.70 12.28 -8.79
N ALA A 42 -2.83 11.63 -8.50
CA ALA A 42 -3.67 11.00 -9.51
C ALA A 42 -4.54 12.02 -10.26
N ASP A 43 -4.99 13.08 -9.57
CA ASP A 43 -5.96 14.05 -10.10
C ASP A 43 -5.32 15.24 -10.83
N ASP A 44 -4.13 15.71 -10.42
CA ASP A 44 -3.59 17.01 -10.86
C ASP A 44 -2.58 16.95 -12.02
N ASP A 45 -1.46 16.24 -11.86
CA ASP A 45 -0.40 16.10 -12.88
C ASP A 45 0.48 14.86 -12.58
N PRO A 46 0.44 13.81 -13.42
CA PRO A 46 1.23 12.59 -13.21
C PRO A 46 2.70 12.75 -13.64
N SER A 47 3.20 13.96 -13.91
CA SER A 47 4.60 14.18 -14.27
C SER A 47 5.55 13.82 -13.11
N GLU A 48 6.71 13.24 -13.43
CA GLU A 48 7.73 12.90 -12.42
C GLU A 48 8.18 14.10 -11.57
N GLU A 49 8.07 15.32 -12.12
CA GLU A 49 8.38 16.56 -11.41
C GLU A 49 7.32 16.87 -10.36
N ALA A 50 6.03 16.82 -10.71
CA ALA A 50 4.94 17.02 -9.77
C ALA A 50 4.93 15.99 -8.64
N LEU A 51 5.20 14.71 -8.98
CA LEU A 51 5.34 13.63 -8.00
C LEU A 51 6.46 13.91 -6.97
N ARG A 52 7.57 14.50 -7.42
CA ARG A 52 8.75 14.77 -6.59
C ARG A 52 8.57 16.02 -5.72
N ASP A 53 7.94 17.05 -6.26
CA ASP A 53 7.81 18.35 -5.59
C ASP A 53 6.60 18.39 -4.64
N HIS A 54 5.75 17.36 -4.63
CA HIS A 54 4.65 17.24 -3.68
C HIS A 54 5.17 17.25 -2.22
N PRO A 55 4.56 18.02 -1.30
CA PRO A 55 5.02 18.11 0.09
C PRO A 55 5.01 16.78 0.85
N ASP A 56 4.20 15.83 0.40
CA ASP A 56 4.12 14.47 0.96
C ASP A 56 4.83 13.40 0.10
N ALA A 57 5.67 13.76 -0.87
CA ALA A 57 6.45 12.81 -1.68
C ALA A 57 7.33 11.87 -0.83
N TRP A 58 7.76 12.32 0.36
CA TRP A 58 8.48 11.51 1.33
C TRP A 58 7.70 10.26 1.78
N THR A 59 6.36 10.30 1.75
CA THR A 59 5.51 9.17 2.15
C THR A 59 5.59 8.03 1.16
N TYR A 60 5.61 8.36 -0.14
CA TYR A 60 5.76 7.40 -1.22
C TYR A 60 7.16 6.78 -1.19
N ALA A 61 8.21 7.61 -1.07
CA ALA A 61 9.57 7.12 -0.93
C ALA A 61 9.77 6.21 0.30
N LEU A 62 9.15 6.56 1.43
CA LEU A 62 9.18 5.70 2.62
C LEU A 62 8.40 4.40 2.41
N SER A 63 7.23 4.46 1.77
CA SER A 63 6.43 3.26 1.45
C SER A 63 7.19 2.30 0.55
N ASP A 64 7.82 2.81 -0.50
CA ASP A 64 8.62 2.04 -1.45
C ASP A 64 9.80 1.35 -0.73
N ALA A 65 10.56 2.11 0.08
CA ALA A 65 11.65 1.56 0.88
C ALA A 65 11.17 0.49 1.90
N LEU A 66 9.97 0.65 2.47
CA LEU A 66 9.37 -0.36 3.34
C LEU A 66 8.97 -1.61 2.55
N CYS A 67 8.38 -1.46 1.35
CA CYS A 67 8.08 -2.58 0.47
C CYS A 67 9.34 -3.39 0.17
N GLU A 68 10.46 -2.73 -0.14
CA GLU A 68 11.71 -3.41 -0.50
C GLU A 68 12.39 -4.14 0.68
N THR A 69 12.30 -3.58 1.88
CA THR A 69 13.20 -3.99 2.99
C THR A 69 12.49 -4.46 4.26
N HIS A 70 11.21 -4.14 4.42
CA HIS A 70 10.42 -4.47 5.60
C HIS A 70 9.00 -4.91 5.20
N PRO A 71 8.86 -6.04 4.46
CA PRO A 71 7.60 -6.46 3.86
C PRO A 71 6.47 -6.65 4.87
N ASP A 72 6.75 -7.09 6.10
CA ASP A 72 5.75 -7.21 7.16
C ASP A 72 5.16 -5.84 7.55
N ILE A 73 6.01 -4.81 7.67
CA ILE A 73 5.58 -3.43 7.99
C ILE A 73 4.84 -2.82 6.79
N ALA A 74 5.32 -3.05 5.57
CA ALA A 74 4.64 -2.62 4.36
C ALA A 74 3.25 -3.26 4.22
N PHE A 75 3.13 -4.54 4.58
CA PHE A 75 1.83 -5.23 4.59
C PHE A 75 0.87 -4.61 5.62
N GLU A 76 1.36 -4.28 6.82
CA GLU A 76 0.56 -3.54 7.81
C GLU A 76 0.13 -2.16 7.29
N LEU A 77 1.03 -1.42 6.62
CA LEU A 77 0.73 -0.13 6.00
C LEU A 77 -0.39 -0.25 4.95
N VAL A 78 -0.31 -1.24 4.06
CA VAL A 78 -1.32 -1.51 3.04
C VAL A 78 -2.68 -1.82 3.66
N ARG A 79 -2.71 -2.61 4.75
CA ARG A 79 -3.96 -2.89 5.47
C ARG A 79 -4.56 -1.65 6.11
N ASP A 80 -3.73 -0.78 6.68
CA ASP A 80 -4.19 0.49 7.24
C ASP A 80 -4.69 1.45 6.15
N LEU A 81 -4.01 1.52 4.99
CA LEU A 81 -4.48 2.25 3.81
C LEU A 81 -5.87 1.79 3.36
N ILE A 82 -6.03 0.48 3.09
CA ILE A 82 -7.32 -0.11 2.66
C ILE A 82 -8.44 0.18 3.66
N ARG A 83 -8.13 0.20 4.97
CA ARG A 83 -9.11 0.51 6.01
C ARG A 83 -9.58 1.98 5.94
N ILE A 84 -8.69 2.92 5.62
CA ILE A 84 -9.02 4.35 5.60
C ILE A 84 -9.50 4.87 4.24
N CYS A 85 -9.36 4.08 3.16
CA CYS A 85 -9.97 4.39 1.86
C CYS A 85 -11.46 4.70 2.02
N ALA A 86 -11.94 5.73 1.34
CA ALA A 86 -13.32 6.20 1.40
C ALA A 86 -14.08 5.92 0.08
N THR A 87 -13.36 5.74 -1.03
CA THR A 87 -13.92 5.49 -2.36
C THR A 87 -13.30 4.26 -3.03
N PRO A 88 -13.95 3.68 -4.06
CA PRO A 88 -13.32 2.70 -4.93
C PRO A 88 -12.03 3.21 -5.59
N ASP A 89 -11.98 4.50 -5.96
CA ASP A 89 -10.79 5.11 -6.57
C ASP A 89 -9.60 5.09 -5.59
N ASP A 90 -9.82 5.36 -4.30
CA ASP A 90 -8.78 5.22 -3.29
C ASP A 90 -8.22 3.80 -3.23
N ILE A 91 -9.10 2.78 -3.33
CA ILE A 91 -8.67 1.39 -3.35
C ILE A 91 -7.88 1.10 -4.62
N ALA A 92 -8.29 1.62 -5.77
CA ALA A 92 -7.57 1.44 -7.04
C ALA A 92 -6.13 1.97 -6.94
N LEU A 93 -5.94 3.15 -6.33
CA LEU A 93 -4.61 3.74 -6.10
C LEU A 93 -3.73 2.87 -5.20
N VAL A 94 -4.30 2.34 -4.12
CA VAL A 94 -3.56 1.45 -3.20
C VAL A 94 -3.27 0.10 -3.84
N ALA A 95 -4.19 -0.43 -4.65
CA ALA A 95 -4.09 -1.70 -5.32
C ALA A 95 -2.99 -1.68 -6.40
N ALA A 96 -3.00 -0.68 -7.30
CA ALA A 96 -2.03 -0.53 -8.38
C ALA A 96 -0.66 0.01 -7.93
N GLY A 97 -0.55 0.49 -6.69
CA GLY A 97 0.71 0.94 -6.10
C GLY A 97 1.21 -0.03 -5.03
N PRO A 98 1.15 0.35 -3.74
CA PRO A 98 1.86 -0.36 -2.68
C PRO A 98 1.44 -1.83 -2.49
N LEU A 99 0.19 -2.21 -2.77
CA LEU A 99 -0.23 -3.63 -2.67
C LEU A 99 0.36 -4.47 -3.80
N GLU A 100 0.33 -3.96 -5.03
CA GLU A 100 0.92 -4.61 -6.19
C GLU A 100 2.43 -4.76 -6.05
N ASP A 101 3.13 -3.67 -5.70
CA ASP A 101 4.58 -3.69 -5.51
C ASP A 101 4.98 -4.73 -4.47
N LEU A 102 4.23 -4.82 -3.37
CA LEU A 102 4.47 -5.80 -2.30
C LEU A 102 4.24 -7.24 -2.77
N ILE A 103 3.23 -7.50 -3.60
CA ILE A 103 2.97 -8.83 -4.17
C ILE A 103 4.06 -9.23 -5.17
N VAL A 104 4.50 -8.29 -6.02
CA VAL A 104 5.55 -8.53 -7.00
C VAL A 104 6.87 -8.86 -6.31
N GLN A 105 7.25 -8.09 -5.28
CA GLN A 105 8.54 -8.23 -4.61
C GLN A 105 8.56 -9.38 -3.57
N HIS A 106 7.48 -9.52 -2.79
CA HIS A 106 7.44 -10.38 -1.60
C HIS A 106 6.28 -11.37 -1.59
N GLY A 107 5.59 -11.54 -2.72
CA GLY A 107 4.46 -12.46 -2.87
C GLY A 107 4.68 -13.86 -2.26
N PRO A 108 5.78 -14.57 -2.55
CA PRO A 108 6.03 -15.90 -1.98
C PRO A 108 6.09 -15.92 -0.45
N ASP A 109 6.62 -14.87 0.17
CA ASP A 109 6.80 -14.78 1.62
C ASP A 109 5.49 -14.34 2.31
N LEU A 110 4.71 -13.47 1.66
CA LEU A 110 3.50 -12.87 2.23
C LEU A 110 2.20 -13.61 1.87
N ILE A 111 2.22 -14.56 0.93
CA ILE A 111 0.99 -15.16 0.39
C ILE A 111 0.07 -15.77 1.46
N ALA A 112 0.63 -16.37 2.52
CA ALA A 112 -0.17 -16.91 3.62
C ALA A 112 -0.91 -15.81 4.41
N ALA A 113 -0.25 -14.67 4.64
CA ALA A 113 -0.84 -13.52 5.32
C ALA A 113 -1.91 -12.85 4.44
N ILE A 114 -1.65 -12.75 3.14
CA ILE A 114 -2.59 -12.22 2.13
C ILE A 114 -3.87 -13.07 2.10
N GLU A 115 -3.76 -14.40 2.00
CA GLU A 115 -4.91 -15.31 2.02
C GLU A 115 -5.69 -15.21 3.32
N GLN A 116 -4.99 -15.12 4.46
CA GLN A 116 -5.63 -14.98 5.75
C GLN A 116 -6.43 -13.67 5.84
N GLU A 117 -5.89 -12.55 5.37
CA GLU A 117 -6.59 -11.27 5.36
C GLU A 117 -7.78 -11.29 4.39
N ALA A 118 -7.58 -11.84 3.19
CA ALA A 118 -8.63 -12.00 2.18
C ALA A 118 -9.80 -12.86 2.67
N ALA A 119 -9.54 -13.90 3.47
CA ALA A 119 -10.59 -14.72 4.07
C ALA A 119 -11.47 -13.93 5.05
N GLY A 120 -10.87 -12.99 5.79
CA GLY A 120 -11.55 -12.20 6.83
C GLY A 120 -12.15 -10.88 6.34
N SER A 121 -11.72 -10.35 5.18
CA SER A 121 -12.07 -9.00 4.74
C SER A 121 -12.53 -8.96 3.29
N ALA A 122 -13.83 -8.71 3.08
CA ALA A 122 -14.38 -8.46 1.74
C ALA A 122 -13.77 -7.21 1.11
N ARG A 123 -13.39 -6.22 1.92
CA ARG A 123 -12.71 -5.00 1.46
C ARG A 123 -11.30 -5.27 0.99
N PHE A 124 -10.58 -6.18 1.65
CA PHE A 124 -9.26 -6.60 1.19
C PHE A 124 -9.36 -7.42 -0.11
N ARG A 125 -10.38 -8.28 -0.26
CA ARG A 125 -10.66 -8.95 -1.55
C ARG A 125 -10.97 -7.96 -2.67
N PHE A 126 -11.74 -6.91 -2.36
CA PHE A 126 -11.99 -5.80 -3.27
C PHE A 126 -10.68 -5.13 -3.70
N ALA A 127 -9.75 -4.86 -2.77
CA ALA A 127 -8.43 -4.32 -3.11
C ALA A 127 -7.60 -5.28 -4.00
N LEU A 128 -7.59 -6.58 -3.70
CA LEU A 128 -6.94 -7.59 -4.53
C LEU A 128 -7.53 -7.67 -5.95
N SER A 129 -8.80 -7.31 -6.14
CA SER A 129 -9.41 -7.24 -7.48
C SER A 129 -8.78 -6.17 -8.38
N GLY A 130 -8.28 -5.07 -7.79
CA GLY A 130 -7.60 -3.99 -8.52
C GLY A 130 -6.10 -4.17 -8.74
N VAL A 131 -5.48 -5.24 -8.22
CA VAL A 131 -4.04 -5.53 -8.42
C VAL A 131 -3.82 -6.11 -9.81
N TRP A 132 -2.75 -5.70 -10.50
CA TRP A 132 -2.38 -6.28 -11.79
C TRP A 132 -1.31 -7.35 -11.60
N GLN A 133 -1.35 -8.39 -12.44
CA GLN A 133 -0.41 -9.51 -12.33
C GLN A 133 1.06 -9.08 -12.47
N ARG A 134 1.36 -8.17 -13.41
CA ARG A 134 2.72 -7.73 -13.79
C ARG A 134 3.72 -8.89 -13.79
N ASP A 135 4.87 -8.72 -13.14
CA ASP A 135 5.95 -9.69 -13.03
C ASP A 135 5.80 -10.61 -11.79
N ALA A 136 4.61 -10.64 -11.17
CA ALA A 136 4.37 -11.50 -10.01
C ALA A 136 4.57 -12.97 -10.39
N ASN A 137 5.12 -13.73 -9.44
CA ASN A 137 5.30 -15.17 -9.59
C ASN A 137 3.96 -15.85 -9.98
N PRO A 138 3.89 -16.64 -11.06
CA PRO A 138 2.63 -17.24 -11.51
C PRO A 138 1.91 -18.10 -10.46
N PHE A 139 2.66 -18.78 -9.57
CA PHE A 139 2.07 -19.58 -8.49
C PHE A 139 1.49 -18.70 -7.37
N VAL A 140 2.11 -17.55 -7.12
CA VAL A 140 1.55 -16.55 -6.20
C VAL A 140 0.30 -15.96 -6.84
N TRP A 141 0.36 -15.57 -8.11
CA TRP A 141 -0.77 -14.98 -8.81
C TRP A 141 -2.02 -15.87 -8.80
N ALA A 142 -1.88 -17.16 -9.11
CA ALA A 142 -3.00 -18.10 -9.05
C ALA A 142 -3.66 -18.16 -7.65
N ARG A 143 -2.88 -17.96 -6.58
CA ARG A 143 -3.39 -17.91 -5.21
C ARG A 143 -4.05 -16.57 -4.89
N ILE A 144 -3.55 -15.47 -5.44
CA ILE A 144 -4.23 -14.16 -5.38
C ILE A 144 -5.59 -14.24 -6.08
N GLU A 145 -5.65 -14.82 -7.27
CA GLU A 145 -6.91 -15.04 -8.00
C GLU A 145 -7.90 -15.86 -7.17
N ALA A 146 -7.44 -16.97 -6.59
CA ALA A 146 -8.27 -17.80 -5.72
C ALA A 146 -8.76 -17.04 -4.47
N ALA A 147 -7.89 -16.22 -3.85
CA ALA A 147 -8.23 -15.46 -2.65
C ALA A 147 -9.29 -14.36 -2.90
N ARG A 148 -9.37 -13.82 -4.12
CA ARG A 148 -10.34 -12.78 -4.49
C ARG A 148 -11.61 -13.28 -5.20
N ALA A 149 -11.62 -14.53 -5.70
CA ALA A 149 -12.64 -15.04 -6.63
C ALA A 149 -14.11 -14.91 -6.16
N ASP A 150 -14.39 -15.07 -4.87
CA ASP A 150 -15.74 -14.97 -4.29
C ASP A 150 -15.99 -13.60 -3.62
N GLY A 151 -15.24 -12.57 -4.01
CA GLY A 151 -15.30 -11.22 -3.48
C GLY A 151 -16.02 -10.22 -4.40
N PRO A 152 -16.32 -9.02 -3.87
CA PRO A 152 -16.68 -7.87 -4.71
C PRO A 152 -15.49 -7.47 -5.58
N ASP A 153 -15.78 -6.94 -6.76
CA ASP A 153 -14.78 -6.67 -7.81
C ASP A 153 -14.81 -5.20 -8.27
N LEU A 154 -13.62 -4.59 -8.29
CA LEU A 154 -13.41 -3.18 -8.60
C LEU A 154 -13.72 -2.90 -10.08
N ASP A 155 -13.29 -3.76 -10.99
CA ASP A 155 -13.51 -3.62 -12.43
C ASP A 155 -14.97 -3.90 -12.81
N ALA A 156 -15.68 -4.70 -12.00
CA ALA A 156 -17.13 -4.90 -12.13
C ALA A 156 -17.95 -3.67 -11.67
N GLY A 157 -17.32 -2.70 -10.99
CA GLY A 157 -18.00 -1.52 -10.45
C GLY A 157 -18.82 -1.81 -9.19
N ASP A 158 -18.45 -2.85 -8.43
CA ASP A 158 -19.11 -3.15 -7.16
C ASP A 158 -18.88 -2.02 -6.14
N PRO A 159 -19.82 -1.80 -5.20
CA PRO A 159 -19.66 -0.79 -4.18
C PRO A 159 -18.54 -1.15 -3.22
N LEU A 160 -17.81 -0.14 -2.74
CA LEU A 160 -16.77 -0.29 -1.73
C LEU A 160 -17.32 -1.01 -0.48
N PRO A 161 -16.76 -2.16 -0.10
CA PRO A 161 -17.18 -2.85 1.13
C PRO A 161 -16.84 -2.04 2.39
N PRO A 162 -17.57 -2.24 3.49
CA PRO A 162 -17.28 -1.58 4.76
C PRO A 162 -15.87 -1.94 5.28
N ALA A 163 -15.30 -1.01 6.03
CA ALA A 163 -14.00 -1.14 6.72
C ALA A 163 -13.99 -2.26 7.76
#